data_AF-A0A951D0V3-F1
#
_entry.id   AF-A0A951D0V3-F1
#
_cell.length_a   1.000
_cell.length_b   1.000
_cell.length_c   1.000
_cell.angle_alpha   90.00
_cell.angle_beta   90.00
_cell.angle_gamma   90.00
#
_symmetry.space_group_name_H-M   'P 1'
#
loop_
_entity.id
_entity.type
_entity.pdbx_description
1 polymer ?
#
loop_
_entity_poly.entity_id
_entity_poly.type
_entity_poly.pdbx_seq_one_letter_code
_entity_poly.pdbx_strand_id
1 'polypeptide(L)'
;TAKTRRKVDVLGAAMCVLGLGGTVFALIEQPRLGWSNPAVSGSLVGGVLTFAAFLFYESRTTDPMLRLDLFKSRNFAVGNVETLALYGGLSALFFFLVLYLQQVAGYTPLKSGLALLPASVVMFLLSSRFGTLADRLGPRLFMGGGPLIAGAGMLMLLGVGVHVDYLTQVLPGILVFSLGLSMTVAPLTAAILAGVDQSEAGIGSAVNNAVARVAGLIATVAIGALVAAQFSSSLDHQLAGQPLTPGGHAAVAAAKQLTLGTPYVGDLPRHEAVAITVASEDSSQQAFRVGIGVAGALVIIGGLIGAVGIRNPRRTVRARQCPGGQLAGAPLDAAGVHTSQPA
;
A
#
# COMPACT_ATOMS: atom_id res chain seq x y z
N THR A 1 7.19 32.46 28.67
CA THR A 1 6.65 31.14 29.06
C THR A 1 7.70 30.08 28.79
N ALA A 2 8.22 29.43 29.83
CA ALA A 2 9.31 28.48 29.71
C ALA A 2 8.85 27.26 28.90
N LYS A 3 9.42 27.09 27.71
CA LYS A 3 9.23 25.90 26.86
C LYS A 3 9.93 24.75 27.57
N THR A 4 9.21 23.96 28.38
CA THR A 4 9.72 22.72 28.96
C THR A 4 10.29 21.87 27.82
N ARG A 5 11.61 21.66 27.82
CA ARG A 5 12.25 20.78 26.83
C ARG A 5 11.71 19.38 27.07
N ARG A 6 10.88 18.87 26.15
CA ARG A 6 10.58 17.42 26.10
C ARG A 6 11.90 16.68 26.05
N LYS A 7 12.06 15.68 26.92
CA LYS A 7 13.26 14.85 26.93
C LYS A 7 13.16 13.89 25.74
N VAL A 8 14.27 13.65 25.06
CA VAL A 8 14.29 12.68 23.97
C VAL A 8 14.16 11.29 24.56
N ASP A 9 13.15 10.54 24.13
CA ASP A 9 12.96 9.15 24.53
C ASP A 9 13.89 8.22 23.72
N VAL A 10 15.12 8.12 24.20
CA VAL A 10 16.17 7.30 23.56
C VAL A 10 15.83 5.80 23.65
N LEU A 11 15.20 5.37 24.75
CA LEU A 11 14.85 3.97 24.96
C LEU A 11 13.71 3.55 24.03
N GLY A 12 12.62 4.33 23.98
CA GLY A 12 11.52 4.13 23.04
C GLY A 12 12.01 4.13 21.60
N ALA A 13 12.88 5.08 21.23
CA ALA A 13 13.51 5.11 19.91
C ALA A 13 14.31 3.83 19.59
N ALA A 14 15.14 3.35 20.52
CA ALA A 14 15.91 2.12 20.33
C ALA A 14 15.01 0.89 20.16
N MET A 15 13.98 0.74 21.01
CA MET A 15 13.03 -0.37 20.91
C MET A 15 12.23 -0.32 19.59
N CYS A 16 11.83 0.88 19.15
CA CYS A 16 11.15 1.07 17.87
C CYS A 16 12.04 0.66 16.68
N VAL A 17 13.29 1.12 16.65
CA VAL A 17 14.26 0.79 15.60
C VAL A 17 14.56 -0.71 15.57
N LEU A 18 14.83 -1.34 16.72
CA LEU A 18 15.11 -2.77 16.79
C LEU A 18 13.87 -3.61 16.46
N GLY A 19 12.69 -3.19 16.94
CA GLY A 19 11.44 -3.90 16.74
C GLY A 19 10.98 -3.88 15.28
N LEU A 20 10.84 -2.69 14.70
CA LEU A 20 10.47 -2.54 13.29
C LEU A 20 11.59 -3.03 12.37
N GLY A 21 12.84 -2.66 12.65
CA GLY A 21 13.99 -3.04 11.85
C GLY A 21 14.19 -4.56 11.77
N GLY A 22 14.10 -5.27 12.90
CA GLY A 22 14.19 -6.73 12.94
C GLY A 22 13.04 -7.42 12.19
N THR A 23 11.82 -6.91 12.35
CA THR A 23 10.63 -7.42 11.63
C THR A 23 10.77 -7.22 10.12
N VAL A 24 11.16 -6.01 9.69
CA VAL A 24 11.38 -5.65 8.29
C VAL A 24 12.51 -6.49 7.69
N PHE A 25 13.64 -6.61 8.39
CA PHE A 25 14.78 -7.42 7.97
C PHE A 25 14.35 -8.87 7.71
N ALA A 26 13.62 -9.47 8.65
CA ALA A 26 13.14 -10.83 8.49
C ALA A 26 12.24 -10.99 7.26
N LEU A 27 11.28 -10.08 7.03
CA LEU A 27 10.37 -10.16 5.88
C LEU A 27 11.09 -9.98 4.53
N ILE A 28 12.17 -9.18 4.50
CA ILE A 28 12.96 -8.97 3.27
C ILE A 28 13.88 -10.16 2.99
N GLU A 29 14.55 -10.71 4.01
CA GLU A 29 15.52 -11.81 3.82
C GLU A 29 14.87 -13.19 3.82
N GLN A 30 13.60 -13.33 4.25
CA GLN A 30 12.89 -14.60 4.29
C GLN A 30 12.90 -15.35 2.93
N PRO A 31 12.64 -14.72 1.77
CA PRO A 31 12.71 -15.40 0.47
C PRO A 31 14.09 -15.96 0.12
N ARG A 32 15.17 -15.35 0.65
CA ARG A 32 16.56 -15.74 0.36
C ARG A 32 17.09 -16.78 1.33
N LEU A 33 16.84 -16.59 2.62
CA LEU A 33 17.42 -17.40 3.70
C LEU A 33 16.49 -18.50 4.21
N GLY A 34 15.19 -18.39 3.96
CA GLY A 34 14.17 -19.32 4.46
C GLY A 34 13.84 -19.14 5.93
N TRP A 35 12.74 -19.79 6.36
CA TRP A 35 12.23 -19.72 7.73
C TRP A 35 13.11 -20.43 8.77
N SER A 36 13.86 -21.45 8.34
CA SER A 36 14.74 -22.24 9.21
C SER A 36 16.00 -21.49 9.63
N ASN A 37 16.34 -20.40 8.96
CA ASN A 37 17.51 -19.61 9.31
C ASN A 37 17.25 -18.83 10.63
N PRO A 38 18.09 -19.02 11.68
CA PRO A 38 17.94 -18.32 12.95
C PRO A 38 17.95 -16.80 12.83
N ALA A 39 18.63 -16.24 11.82
CA ALA A 39 18.64 -14.81 11.57
C ALA A 39 17.26 -14.29 11.15
N VAL A 40 16.48 -15.07 10.39
CA VAL A 40 15.13 -14.68 9.94
C VAL A 40 14.12 -14.87 11.07
N SER A 41 14.03 -16.09 11.62
CA SER A 41 13.06 -16.41 12.67
C SER A 41 13.35 -15.65 13.97
N GLY A 42 14.62 -15.54 14.36
CA GLY A 42 15.05 -14.77 15.52
C GLY A 42 14.79 -13.27 15.36
N SER A 43 15.08 -12.68 14.20
CA SER A 43 14.79 -11.25 13.95
C SER A 43 13.30 -10.97 13.86
N LEU A 44 12.49 -11.89 13.33
CA LEU A 44 11.05 -11.73 13.28
C LEU A 44 10.43 -11.78 14.68
N VAL A 45 10.71 -12.84 15.44
CA VAL A 45 10.17 -13.02 16.80
C VAL A 45 10.71 -11.92 17.72
N GLY A 46 12.02 -11.69 17.72
CA GLY A 46 12.66 -10.64 18.51
C GLY A 46 12.18 -9.25 18.11
N GLY A 47 12.01 -8.98 16.82
CA GLY A 47 11.46 -7.73 16.30
C GLY A 47 10.03 -7.49 16.75
N VAL A 48 9.14 -8.46 16.56
CA VAL A 48 7.73 -8.37 16.98
C VAL A 48 7.60 -8.18 18.49
N LEU A 49 8.34 -8.97 19.29
CA LEU A 49 8.33 -8.84 20.74
C LEU A 49 8.87 -7.50 21.21
N THR A 50 9.97 -7.01 20.62
CA THR A 50 10.56 -5.71 20.96
C THR A 50 9.62 -4.56 20.56
N PHE A 51 8.93 -4.68 19.43
CA PHE A 51 7.94 -3.69 19.01
C PHE A 51 6.69 -3.71 19.91
N ALA A 52 6.23 -4.88 20.35
CA ALA A 52 5.15 -4.97 21.32
C ALA A 52 5.56 -4.36 22.68
N ALA A 53 6.79 -4.62 23.13
CA ALA A 53 7.35 -4.01 24.32
C ALA A 53 7.48 -2.49 24.18
N PHE A 54 7.82 -1.99 22.99
CA PHE A 54 7.84 -0.55 22.68
C PHE A 54 6.45 0.07 22.85
N LEU A 55 5.41 -0.53 22.27
CA LEU A 55 4.03 -0.03 22.42
C LEU A 55 3.58 -0.02 23.88
N PHE A 56 3.93 -1.07 24.63
CA PHE A 56 3.64 -1.15 26.06
C PHE A 56 4.40 -0.07 26.86
N TYR A 57 5.67 0.15 26.55
CA TYR A 57 6.50 1.18 27.16
C TYR A 57 5.91 2.58 26.91
N GLU A 58 5.64 2.92 25.66
CA GLU A 58 5.06 4.21 25.24
C GLU A 58 3.67 4.45 25.86
N SER A 59 2.90 3.39 26.15
CA SER A 59 1.60 3.50 26.82
C SER A 59 1.70 3.92 28.30
N ARG A 60 2.87 3.77 28.93
CA ARG A 60 3.08 4.04 30.36
C ARG A 60 4.05 5.19 30.65
N THR A 61 4.87 5.58 29.68
CA THR A 61 5.88 6.64 29.82
C THR A 61 5.24 8.02 29.92
N THR A 62 5.83 8.90 30.74
CA THR A 62 5.32 10.26 31.01
C THR A 62 5.54 11.25 29.86
N ASP A 63 6.62 11.10 29.08
CA ASP A 63 6.94 11.92 27.90
C ASP A 63 7.22 10.99 26.69
N PRO A 64 6.17 10.30 26.17
CA PRO A 64 6.31 9.29 25.12
C PRO A 64 6.70 9.92 23.77
N MET A 65 7.57 9.25 23.01
CA MET A 65 7.84 9.63 21.62
C MET A 65 6.63 9.36 20.72
N LEU A 66 5.88 8.28 20.99
CA LEU A 66 4.67 7.91 20.28
C LEU A 66 3.45 8.09 21.19
N ARG A 67 2.75 9.22 21.04
CA ARG A 67 1.48 9.44 21.73
C ARG A 67 0.38 8.55 21.15
N LEU A 68 0.10 7.42 21.80
CA LEU A 68 -0.95 6.48 21.37
C LEU A 68 -2.35 7.10 21.37
N ASP A 69 -2.57 8.17 22.14
CA ASP A 69 -3.80 8.96 22.13
C ASP A 69 -4.17 9.52 20.74
N LEU A 70 -3.19 9.66 19.83
CA LEU A 70 -3.47 10.07 18.45
C LEU A 70 -4.45 9.11 17.75
N PHE A 71 -4.41 7.82 18.09
CA PHE A 71 -5.34 6.82 17.55
C PHE A 71 -6.77 6.95 18.10
N LYS A 72 -7.00 7.76 19.14
CA LYS A 72 -8.38 8.13 19.55
C LYS A 72 -9.02 9.07 18.53
N SER A 73 -8.23 9.79 17.72
CA SER A 73 -8.74 10.58 16.61
C SER A 73 -9.19 9.66 15.49
N ARG A 74 -10.50 9.69 15.19
CA ARG A 74 -11.11 8.84 14.15
C ARG A 74 -10.40 8.98 12.79
N ASN A 75 -10.09 10.20 12.36
CA ASN A 75 -9.42 10.42 11.08
C ASN A 75 -7.99 9.90 11.07
N PHE A 76 -7.28 9.98 12.20
CA PHE A 76 -5.93 9.44 12.33
C PHE A 76 -5.95 7.90 12.28
N ALA A 77 -6.85 7.26 13.03
CA ALA A 77 -6.97 5.80 13.04
C ALA A 77 -7.42 5.25 11.68
N VAL A 78 -8.51 5.79 11.12
CA VAL A 78 -9.02 5.38 9.80
C VAL A 78 -8.00 5.67 8.71
N GLY A 79 -7.34 6.83 8.75
CA GLY A 79 -6.29 7.19 7.80
C GLY A 79 -5.15 6.18 7.82
N ASN A 80 -4.67 5.75 8.98
CA ASN A 80 -3.63 4.73 9.06
C ASN A 80 -4.11 3.33 8.58
N VAL A 81 -5.36 2.97 8.82
CA VAL A 81 -5.93 1.72 8.25
C VAL A 81 -5.99 1.79 6.72
N GLU A 82 -6.37 2.93 6.18
CA GLU A 82 -6.38 3.18 4.73
C GLU A 82 -4.96 3.20 4.15
N THR A 83 -3.99 3.82 4.85
CA THR A 83 -2.56 3.73 4.52
C THR A 83 -2.12 2.27 4.44
N LEU A 84 -2.48 1.45 5.41
CA LEU A 84 -2.12 0.04 5.42
C LEU A 84 -2.69 -0.69 4.20
N ALA A 85 -3.96 -0.50 3.89
CA ALA A 85 -4.60 -1.13 2.74
C ALA A 85 -4.00 -0.65 1.40
N LEU A 86 -3.89 0.67 1.21
CA LEU A 86 -3.41 1.28 -0.02
C LEU A 86 -1.95 0.95 -0.30
N TYR A 87 -1.06 1.12 0.68
CA TYR A 87 0.37 0.85 0.50
C TYR A 87 0.66 -0.65 0.44
N GLY A 88 -0.12 -1.48 1.14
CA GLY A 88 -0.07 -2.94 0.98
C GLY A 88 -0.39 -3.37 -0.45
N GLY A 89 -1.52 -2.90 -1.00
CA GLY A 89 -1.91 -3.21 -2.38
C GLY A 89 -0.96 -2.60 -3.42
N LEU A 90 -0.49 -1.37 -3.21
CA LEU A 90 0.52 -0.71 -4.07
C LEU A 90 1.81 -1.53 -4.14
N SER A 91 2.34 -1.97 -3.00
CA SER A 91 3.56 -2.80 -2.96
C SER A 91 3.33 -4.14 -3.64
N ALA A 92 2.21 -4.81 -3.37
CA ALA A 92 1.88 -6.07 -4.01
C ALA A 92 1.75 -5.91 -5.54
N LEU A 93 1.03 -4.90 -6.02
CA LEU A 93 0.90 -4.60 -7.44
C LEU A 93 2.28 -4.45 -8.09
N PHE A 94 3.13 -3.57 -7.57
CA PHE A 94 4.43 -3.31 -8.18
C PHE A 94 5.36 -4.52 -8.12
N PHE A 95 5.35 -5.26 -7.02
CA PHE A 95 6.16 -6.47 -6.89
C PHE A 95 5.72 -7.55 -7.89
N PHE A 96 4.44 -7.95 -7.87
CA PHE A 96 3.96 -9.06 -8.69
C PHE A 96 3.85 -8.70 -10.17
N LEU A 97 3.49 -7.47 -10.53
CA LEU A 97 3.44 -7.07 -11.94
C LEU A 97 4.83 -7.06 -12.56
N VAL A 98 5.82 -6.52 -11.86
CA VAL A 98 7.21 -6.52 -12.37
C VAL A 98 7.75 -7.94 -12.45
N LEU A 99 7.47 -8.79 -11.46
CA LEU A 99 7.87 -10.20 -11.49
C LEU A 99 7.20 -10.94 -12.64
N TYR A 100 5.90 -10.73 -12.87
CA TYR A 100 5.15 -11.35 -13.96
C TYR A 100 5.64 -10.90 -15.34
N LEU A 101 5.86 -9.60 -15.53
CA LEU A 101 6.38 -9.08 -16.80
C LEU A 101 7.76 -9.66 -17.12
N GLN A 102 8.63 -9.82 -16.13
CA GLN A 102 9.96 -10.37 -16.34
C GLN A 102 9.95 -11.88 -16.58
N GLN A 103 9.29 -12.61 -15.68
CA GLN A 103 9.41 -14.07 -15.60
C GLN A 103 8.46 -14.80 -16.55
N VAL A 104 7.28 -14.22 -16.83
CA VAL A 104 6.27 -14.81 -17.70
C VAL A 104 6.24 -14.13 -19.07
N ALA A 105 6.16 -12.79 -19.09
CA ALA A 105 6.09 -12.06 -20.36
C ALA A 105 7.46 -11.86 -21.04
N GLY A 106 8.56 -12.28 -20.41
CA GLY A 106 9.91 -12.21 -20.96
C GLY A 106 10.47 -10.79 -21.10
N TYR A 107 9.94 -9.81 -20.36
CA TYR A 107 10.44 -8.44 -20.40
C TYR A 107 11.81 -8.38 -19.73
N THR A 108 12.70 -7.55 -20.28
CA THR A 108 13.95 -7.22 -19.57
C THR A 108 13.63 -6.43 -18.29
N PRO A 109 14.54 -6.41 -17.29
CA PRO A 109 14.35 -5.60 -16.08
C PRO A 109 14.09 -4.12 -16.41
N LEU A 110 14.78 -3.57 -17.41
CA LEU A 110 14.55 -2.20 -17.87
C LEU A 110 13.15 -2.00 -18.44
N LYS A 111 12.69 -2.89 -19.35
CA LYS A 111 11.33 -2.79 -19.92
C LYS A 111 10.24 -2.88 -18.86
N SER A 112 10.42 -3.77 -17.88
CA SER A 112 9.48 -3.93 -16.77
C SER A 112 9.43 -2.71 -15.85
N GLY A 113 10.57 -2.06 -15.60
CA GLY A 113 10.61 -0.77 -14.90
C GLY A 113 9.93 0.34 -15.70
N LEU A 114 10.18 0.42 -17.01
CA LEU A 114 9.56 1.42 -17.89
C LEU A 114 8.03 1.26 -17.98
N ALA A 115 7.50 0.04 -17.86
CA ALA A 115 6.06 -0.23 -17.84
C ALA A 115 5.32 0.46 -16.67
N LEU A 116 6.02 0.80 -15.59
CA LEU A 116 5.44 1.51 -14.44
C LEU A 116 5.57 3.04 -14.52
N LEU A 117 6.35 3.58 -15.47
CA LEU A 117 6.56 5.03 -15.60
C LEU A 117 5.28 5.85 -15.73
N PRO A 118 4.22 5.40 -16.44
CA PRO A 118 2.99 6.17 -16.53
C PRO A 118 2.40 6.48 -15.14
N ALA A 119 2.56 5.57 -14.17
CA ALA A 119 2.07 5.81 -12.82
C ALA A 119 2.78 7.00 -12.16
N SER A 120 4.10 7.09 -12.30
CA SER A 120 4.88 8.22 -11.79
C SER A 120 4.53 9.52 -12.49
N VAL A 121 4.31 9.49 -13.82
CA VAL A 121 3.94 10.67 -14.61
C VAL A 121 2.57 11.20 -14.19
N VAL A 122 1.56 10.33 -14.08
CA VAL A 122 0.22 10.71 -13.63
C VAL A 122 0.26 11.30 -12.22
N MET A 123 1.02 10.67 -11.31
CA MET A 123 1.17 11.14 -9.94
C MET A 123 1.86 12.51 -9.86
N PHE A 124 2.92 12.70 -10.64
CA PHE A 124 3.60 13.99 -10.74
C PHE A 124 2.67 15.10 -11.25
N LEU A 125 1.85 14.81 -12.27
CA LEU A 125 0.97 15.80 -12.90
C LEU A 125 -0.29 16.12 -12.09
N LEU A 126 -0.84 15.15 -11.35
CA LEU A 126 -2.18 15.29 -10.74
C LEU A 126 -2.19 15.44 -9.22
N SER A 127 -1.14 15.01 -8.50
CA SER A 127 -1.14 14.99 -7.03
C SER A 127 -1.40 16.38 -6.40
N SER A 128 -0.77 17.44 -6.93
CA SER A 128 -0.99 18.82 -6.44
C SER A 128 -2.42 19.31 -6.65
N ARG A 129 -3.03 18.93 -7.78
CA ARG A 129 -4.41 19.28 -8.13
C ARG A 129 -5.39 18.60 -7.17
N PHE A 130 -5.20 17.31 -6.91
CA PHE A 130 -6.05 16.58 -5.96
C PHE A 130 -5.86 17.04 -4.51
N GLY A 131 -4.65 17.43 -4.11
CA GLY A 131 -4.43 18.10 -2.82
C GLY A 131 -5.25 19.39 -2.70
N THR A 132 -5.18 20.25 -3.71
CA THR A 132 -5.95 21.51 -3.75
C THR A 132 -7.46 21.27 -3.74
N LEU A 133 -7.93 20.24 -4.45
CA LEU A 133 -9.34 19.85 -4.45
C LEU A 133 -9.80 19.29 -3.10
N ALA A 134 -8.96 18.52 -2.42
CA ALA A 134 -9.26 18.00 -1.09
C ALA A 134 -9.28 19.09 -0.03
N ASP A 135 -8.46 20.13 -0.15
CA ASP A 135 -8.54 21.32 0.72
C ASP A 135 -9.89 22.05 0.58
N ARG A 136 -10.50 22.01 -0.61
CA ARG A 136 -11.78 22.68 -0.90
C ARG A 136 -13.00 21.82 -0.57
N LEU A 137 -13.00 20.55 -0.99
CA LEU A 137 -14.15 19.64 -0.89
C LEU A 137 -14.08 18.73 0.35
N GLY A 138 -12.95 18.74 1.05
CA GLY A 138 -12.63 17.85 2.15
C GLY A 138 -12.07 16.50 1.69
N PRO A 139 -11.29 15.81 2.57
CA PRO A 139 -10.55 14.61 2.20
C PRO A 139 -11.43 13.37 1.98
N ARG A 140 -12.64 13.30 2.57
CA ARG A 140 -13.47 12.09 2.58
C ARG A 140 -13.79 11.57 1.17
N LEU A 141 -14.10 12.47 0.23
CA LEU A 141 -14.43 12.09 -1.15
C LEU A 141 -13.24 11.41 -1.83
N PHE A 142 -12.04 11.92 -1.60
CA PHE A 142 -10.81 11.46 -2.24
C PHE A 142 -10.26 10.19 -1.58
N MET A 143 -10.32 10.11 -0.26
CA MET A 143 -9.97 8.91 0.53
C MET A 143 -10.95 7.76 0.29
N GLY A 144 -12.20 8.07 -0.06
CA GLY A 144 -13.17 7.07 -0.50
C GLY A 144 -12.99 6.67 -1.96
N GLY A 145 -13.11 7.62 -2.88
CA GLY A 145 -13.15 7.35 -4.32
C GLY A 145 -11.80 6.99 -4.93
N GLY A 146 -10.71 7.55 -4.41
CA GLY A 146 -9.37 7.33 -4.94
C GLY A 146 -8.93 5.86 -4.85
N PRO A 147 -9.01 5.18 -3.68
CA PRO A 147 -8.67 3.76 -3.60
C PRO A 147 -9.63 2.87 -4.38
N LEU A 148 -10.92 3.24 -4.49
CA LEU A 148 -11.87 2.48 -5.33
C LEU A 148 -11.45 2.50 -6.81
N ILE A 149 -11.06 3.67 -7.33
CA ILE A 149 -10.53 3.81 -8.68
C ILE A 149 -9.19 3.07 -8.80
N ALA A 150 -8.31 3.19 -7.81
CA ALA A 150 -7.02 2.52 -7.82
C ALA A 150 -7.18 0.99 -7.89
N GLY A 151 -8.04 0.44 -7.03
CA GLY A 151 -8.35 -0.98 -7.02
C GLY A 151 -9.06 -1.43 -8.30
N ALA A 152 -9.95 -0.64 -8.89
CA ALA A 152 -10.52 -0.94 -10.21
C ALA A 152 -9.42 -1.05 -11.29
N GLY A 153 -8.43 -0.15 -11.28
CA GLY A 153 -7.26 -0.23 -12.15
C GLY A 153 -6.44 -1.51 -11.93
N MET A 154 -6.28 -1.95 -10.68
CA MET A 154 -5.68 -3.26 -10.39
C MET A 154 -6.51 -4.41 -10.94
N LEU A 155 -7.83 -4.39 -10.79
CA LEU A 155 -8.71 -5.45 -11.29
C LEU A 155 -8.73 -5.53 -12.82
N MET A 156 -8.45 -4.43 -13.54
CA MET A 156 -8.27 -4.48 -15.00
C MET A 156 -7.06 -5.34 -15.40
N LEU A 157 -6.04 -5.44 -14.56
CA LEU A 157 -4.85 -6.26 -14.82
C LEU A 157 -5.13 -7.76 -14.66
N LEU A 158 -6.31 -8.17 -14.20
CA LEU A 158 -6.73 -9.58 -14.25
C LEU A 158 -6.82 -10.10 -15.69
N GLY A 159 -7.00 -9.20 -16.67
CA GLY A 159 -7.00 -9.53 -18.09
C GLY A 159 -5.63 -9.83 -18.70
N VAL A 160 -4.52 -9.62 -17.97
CA VAL A 160 -3.17 -9.83 -18.49
C VAL A 160 -2.93 -11.30 -18.83
N GLY A 161 -2.48 -11.53 -20.07
CA GLY A 161 -2.16 -12.83 -20.65
C GLY A 161 -0.71 -13.24 -20.45
N VAL A 162 -0.38 -14.48 -20.83
CA VAL A 162 1.03 -14.93 -20.99
C VAL A 162 1.71 -14.11 -22.09
N HIS A 163 1.00 -13.89 -23.21
CA HIS A 163 1.41 -13.01 -24.29
C HIS A 163 0.89 -11.60 -24.03
N VAL A 164 1.69 -10.80 -23.33
CA VAL A 164 1.28 -9.47 -22.88
C VAL A 164 1.31 -8.45 -24.01
N ASP A 165 0.16 -7.82 -24.28
CA ASP A 165 0.11 -6.56 -24.99
C ASP A 165 0.05 -5.41 -23.97
N TYR A 166 1.13 -4.63 -23.91
CA TYR A 166 1.24 -3.53 -22.96
C TYR A 166 0.13 -2.47 -23.13
N LEU A 167 -0.23 -2.11 -24.37
CA LEU A 167 -1.15 -1.00 -24.61
C LEU A 167 -2.59 -1.34 -24.24
N THR A 168 -2.97 -2.60 -24.39
CA THR A 168 -4.36 -3.05 -24.17
C THR A 168 -4.55 -3.72 -22.81
N GLN A 169 -3.54 -4.43 -22.29
CA GLN A 169 -3.69 -5.22 -21.06
C GLN A 169 -3.07 -4.57 -19.82
N VAL A 170 -1.99 -3.79 -19.96
CA VAL A 170 -1.25 -3.25 -18.81
C VAL A 170 -1.48 -1.76 -18.62
N LEU A 171 -1.25 -0.97 -19.67
CA LEU A 171 -1.31 0.48 -19.64
C LEU A 171 -2.65 1.03 -19.12
N PRO A 172 -3.83 0.53 -19.56
CA PRO A 172 -5.11 1.05 -19.07
C PRO A 172 -5.28 0.84 -17.57
N GLY A 173 -4.91 -0.35 -17.07
CA GLY A 173 -4.93 -0.67 -15.65
C GLY A 173 -4.00 0.22 -14.83
N ILE A 174 -2.77 0.47 -15.33
CA ILE A 174 -1.79 1.36 -14.69
C ILE A 174 -2.26 2.83 -14.68
N LEU A 175 -2.88 3.32 -15.76
CA LEU A 175 -3.42 4.67 -15.82
C LEU A 175 -4.58 4.88 -14.85
N VAL A 176 -5.51 3.93 -14.79
CA VAL A 176 -6.65 3.97 -13.85
C VAL A 176 -6.15 3.84 -12.42
N PHE A 177 -5.21 2.91 -12.17
CA PHE A 177 -4.57 2.74 -10.87
C PHE A 177 -3.91 4.04 -10.39
N SER A 178 -3.11 4.64 -11.24
CA SER A 178 -2.35 5.85 -10.91
C SER A 178 -3.23 7.10 -10.76
N LEU A 179 -4.35 7.19 -11.47
CA LEU A 179 -5.36 8.21 -11.23
C LEU A 179 -5.91 8.10 -9.81
N GLY A 180 -6.35 6.90 -9.40
CA GLY A 180 -6.85 6.66 -8.04
C GLY A 180 -5.79 6.89 -6.96
N LEU A 181 -4.54 6.48 -7.22
CA LEU A 181 -3.42 6.74 -6.33
C LEU A 181 -3.17 8.25 -6.15
N SER A 182 -3.17 9.01 -7.26
CA SER A 182 -2.98 10.46 -7.25
C SER A 182 -4.09 11.20 -6.50
N MET A 183 -5.32 10.68 -6.58
CA MET A 183 -6.45 11.19 -5.80
C MET A 183 -6.26 10.99 -4.30
N THR A 184 -5.59 9.92 -3.87
CA THR A 184 -5.59 9.49 -2.46
C THR A 184 -4.39 10.00 -1.67
N VAL A 185 -3.18 9.94 -2.24
CA VAL A 185 -1.94 10.08 -1.45
C VAL A 185 -1.81 11.46 -0.79
N ALA A 186 -2.08 12.55 -1.53
CA ALA A 186 -2.00 13.88 -0.96
C ALA A 186 -3.09 14.13 0.11
N PRO A 187 -4.39 13.82 -0.16
CA PRO A 187 -5.44 13.98 0.85
C PRO A 187 -5.28 13.08 2.07
N LEU A 188 -4.78 11.86 1.91
CA LEU A 188 -4.47 10.94 3.00
C LEU A 188 -3.44 11.54 3.96
N THR A 189 -2.34 12.06 3.41
CA THR A 189 -1.28 12.72 4.20
C THR A 189 -1.83 13.94 4.93
N ALA A 190 -2.61 14.77 4.24
CA ALA A 190 -3.22 15.96 4.84
C ALA A 190 -4.23 15.60 5.94
N ALA A 191 -5.06 14.57 5.74
CA ALA A 191 -6.08 14.15 6.69
C ALA A 191 -5.48 13.56 7.98
N ILE A 192 -4.39 12.79 7.86
CA ILE A 192 -3.65 12.27 9.00
C ILE A 192 -3.06 13.44 9.80
N LEU A 193 -2.40 14.38 9.12
CA LEU A 193 -1.77 15.53 9.77
C LEU A 193 -2.77 16.53 10.36
N ALA A 194 -3.96 16.67 9.77
CA ALA A 194 -5.02 17.54 10.28
C ALA A 194 -5.63 17.03 11.60
N GLY A 195 -5.48 15.74 11.91
CA GLY A 195 -5.94 15.12 13.16
C GLY A 195 -4.96 15.25 14.33
N VAL A 196 -3.81 15.89 14.12
CA VAL A 196 -2.71 16.01 15.09
C VAL A 196 -2.44 17.49 15.37
N ASP A 197 -2.08 17.82 16.61
CA ASP A 197 -1.60 19.16 16.93
C ASP A 197 -0.35 19.51 16.10
N GLN A 198 -0.17 20.79 15.77
CA GLN A 198 0.94 21.22 14.91
C GLN A 198 2.32 20.89 15.50
N SER A 199 2.44 20.79 16.83
CA SER A 199 3.64 20.33 17.53
C SER A 199 3.93 18.84 17.37
N GLU A 200 3.00 18.06 16.82
CA GLU A 200 3.02 16.60 16.76
C GLU A 200 2.85 16.04 15.34
N ALA A 201 2.72 16.93 14.35
CA ALA A 201 2.70 16.58 12.92
C ALA A 201 3.89 15.69 12.52
N GLY A 202 5.07 15.90 13.12
CA GLY A 202 6.24 15.06 12.92
C GLY A 202 6.02 13.61 13.35
N ILE A 203 5.39 13.40 14.52
CA ILE A 203 5.04 12.06 15.04
C ILE A 203 3.99 11.41 14.14
N GLY A 204 2.93 12.15 13.77
CA GLY A 204 1.89 11.64 12.88
C GLY A 204 2.42 11.20 11.52
N SER A 205 3.32 11.99 10.92
CA SER A 205 4.00 11.63 9.68
C SER A 205 4.90 10.40 9.84
N ALA A 206 5.64 10.29 10.94
CA ALA A 206 6.49 9.14 11.23
C ALA A 206 5.68 7.84 11.36
N VAL A 207 4.55 7.90 12.08
CA VAL A 207 3.61 6.75 12.20
C VAL A 207 3.08 6.34 10.83
N ASN A 208 2.57 7.29 10.04
CA ASN A 208 2.04 6.99 8.71
C ASN A 208 3.09 6.33 7.80
N ASN A 209 4.33 6.82 7.83
CA ASN A 209 5.43 6.22 7.07
C ASN A 209 5.79 4.82 7.57
N ALA A 210 5.82 4.61 8.89
CA ALA A 210 6.06 3.28 9.46
C ALA A 210 4.96 2.30 9.04
N VAL A 211 3.70 2.70 9.14
CA VAL A 211 2.55 1.92 8.68
C VAL A 211 2.67 1.59 7.19
N ALA A 212 2.96 2.56 6.33
CA ALA A 212 3.11 2.34 4.88
C ALA A 212 4.21 1.31 4.55
N ARG A 213 5.36 1.37 5.24
CA ARG A 213 6.47 0.44 5.03
C ARG A 213 6.13 -0.98 5.49
N VAL A 214 5.59 -1.12 6.70
CA VAL A 214 5.20 -2.41 7.26
C VAL A 214 4.08 -3.04 6.44
N ALA A 215 3.09 -2.24 6.02
CA ALA A 215 1.99 -2.67 5.18
C ALA A 215 2.47 -3.28 3.86
N GLY A 216 3.39 -2.60 3.17
CA GLY A 216 3.95 -3.08 1.92
C GLY A 216 4.63 -4.45 2.07
N LEU A 217 5.40 -4.64 3.14
CA LEU A 217 6.11 -5.90 3.40
C LEU A 217 5.16 -7.03 3.78
N ILE A 218 4.24 -6.79 4.72
CA ILE A 218 3.25 -7.79 5.14
C ILE A 218 2.38 -8.22 3.97
N ALA A 219 1.87 -7.26 3.19
CA ALA A 219 1.04 -7.57 2.03
C ALA A 219 1.81 -8.37 0.97
N THR A 220 3.05 -7.98 0.66
CA THR A 220 3.87 -8.68 -0.33
C THR A 220 4.17 -10.12 0.11
N VAL A 221 4.49 -10.34 1.39
CA VAL A 221 4.75 -11.70 1.92
C VAL A 221 3.48 -12.54 1.98
N ALA A 222 2.37 -12.00 2.50
CA ALA A 222 1.11 -12.73 2.62
C ALA A 222 0.52 -13.07 1.25
N ILE A 223 0.49 -12.10 0.33
CA ILE A 223 0.02 -12.31 -1.04
C ILE A 223 1.00 -13.21 -1.79
N GLY A 224 2.31 -13.10 -1.55
CA GLY A 224 3.31 -13.99 -2.15
C GLY A 224 3.14 -15.45 -1.75
N ALA A 225 2.88 -15.72 -0.47
CA ALA A 225 2.54 -17.06 0.00
C ALA A 225 1.27 -17.59 -0.67
N LEU A 226 0.25 -16.74 -0.83
CA LEU A 226 -0.98 -17.10 -1.54
C LEU A 226 -0.73 -17.39 -3.02
N VAL A 227 0.06 -16.55 -3.71
CA VAL A 227 0.45 -16.73 -5.11
C VAL A 227 1.22 -18.04 -5.29
N ALA A 228 2.18 -18.34 -4.40
CA ALA A 228 2.95 -19.58 -4.44
C ALA A 228 2.09 -20.83 -4.18
N ALA A 229 1.16 -20.76 -3.22
CA ALA A 229 0.20 -21.82 -2.95
C ALA A 229 -0.74 -22.04 -4.14
N GLN A 230 -1.27 -20.97 -4.72
CA GLN A 230 -2.14 -21.02 -5.90
C GLN A 230 -1.41 -21.61 -7.11
N PHE A 231 -0.16 -21.18 -7.36
CA PHE A 231 0.68 -21.72 -8.43
C PHE A 231 0.89 -23.22 -8.25
N SER A 232 1.32 -23.64 -7.05
CA SER A 232 1.59 -25.05 -6.75
C SER A 232 0.34 -25.92 -6.91
N SER A 233 -0.80 -25.46 -6.41
CA SER A 233 -2.08 -26.16 -6.51
C SER A 233 -2.57 -26.25 -7.96
N SER A 234 -2.42 -25.19 -8.75
CA SER A 234 -2.83 -25.20 -10.16
C SER A 234 -1.94 -26.13 -10.97
N LEU A 235 -0.63 -26.09 -10.74
CA LEU A 235 0.34 -26.95 -11.43
C LEU A 235 0.08 -28.43 -11.15
N ASP A 236 -0.17 -28.78 -9.89
CA ASP A 236 -0.54 -30.15 -9.49
C ASP A 236 -1.84 -30.61 -10.15
N HIS A 237 -2.84 -29.74 -10.22
CA HIS A 237 -4.11 -30.06 -10.86
C HIS A 237 -3.96 -30.26 -12.37
N GLN A 238 -3.17 -29.43 -13.04
CA GLN A 238 -2.96 -29.51 -14.50
C GLN A 238 -2.12 -30.73 -14.92
N LEU A 239 -1.20 -31.16 -14.06
CA LEU A 239 -0.35 -32.34 -14.30
C LEU A 239 -0.91 -33.61 -13.63
N ALA A 240 -2.08 -33.55 -12.99
CA ALA A 240 -2.70 -34.70 -12.36
C ALA A 240 -2.95 -35.82 -13.37
N GLY A 241 -2.37 -36.99 -13.11
CA GLY A 241 -2.50 -38.17 -13.98
C GLY A 241 -1.60 -38.18 -15.22
N GLN A 242 -0.74 -37.17 -15.41
CA GLN A 242 0.33 -37.22 -16.41
C GLN A 242 1.41 -38.22 -15.98
N PRO A 243 1.81 -39.19 -16.82
CA PRO A 243 2.91 -40.09 -16.52
C PRO A 243 4.23 -39.32 -16.64
N LEU A 244 4.74 -38.81 -15.53
CA LEU A 244 6.01 -38.09 -15.47
C LEU A 244 7.15 -39.01 -15.02
N THR A 245 8.31 -38.88 -15.67
CA THR A 245 9.56 -39.48 -15.17
C THR A 245 9.97 -38.90 -13.81
N PRO A 246 10.91 -39.53 -13.07
CA PRO A 246 11.50 -38.91 -11.88
C PRO A 246 12.10 -37.53 -12.15
N GLY A 247 12.65 -37.33 -13.36
CA GLY A 247 13.13 -36.02 -13.82
C GLY A 247 11.98 -35.00 -13.96
N GLY A 248 10.86 -35.39 -14.56
CA GLY A 248 9.66 -34.55 -14.64
C GLY A 248 9.12 -34.15 -13.26
N HIS A 249 9.06 -35.09 -12.32
CA HIS A 249 8.67 -34.79 -10.93
C HIS A 249 9.64 -33.82 -10.24
N ALA A 250 10.95 -33.98 -10.46
CA ALA A 250 11.96 -33.05 -9.95
C ALA A 250 11.84 -31.65 -10.58
N ALA A 251 11.53 -31.56 -11.88
CA ALA A 251 11.29 -30.30 -12.56
C ALA A 251 10.04 -29.58 -12.04
N VAL A 252 8.94 -30.31 -11.78
CA VAL A 252 7.74 -29.75 -11.14
C VAL A 252 8.04 -29.25 -9.73
N ALA A 253 8.81 -30.01 -8.94
CA ALA A 253 9.22 -29.58 -7.61
C ALA A 253 10.10 -28.32 -7.65
N ALA A 254 11.01 -28.22 -8.62
CA ALA A 254 11.83 -27.02 -8.84
C ALA A 254 10.99 -25.83 -9.32
N ALA A 255 10.01 -26.05 -10.21
CA ALA A 255 9.08 -25.02 -10.67
C ALA A 255 8.32 -24.38 -9.51
N LYS A 256 7.87 -25.18 -8.54
CA LYS A 256 7.19 -24.69 -7.34
C LYS A 256 8.06 -23.79 -6.47
N GLN A 257 9.39 -23.99 -6.46
CA GLN A 257 10.33 -23.12 -5.74
C GLN A 257 10.58 -21.80 -6.47
N LEU A 258 10.48 -21.79 -7.81
CA LEU A 258 10.64 -20.62 -8.64
C LEU A 258 9.27 -20.10 -9.11
N THR A 259 8.41 -19.70 -8.16
CA THR A 259 7.04 -19.24 -8.47
C THR A 259 7.04 -18.12 -9.52
N LEU A 260 6.18 -18.26 -10.55
CA LEU A 260 6.11 -17.40 -11.75
C LEU A 260 7.30 -17.50 -12.72
N GLY A 261 8.33 -18.28 -12.40
CA GLY A 261 9.51 -18.47 -13.24
C GLY A 261 9.36 -19.60 -14.26
N THR A 262 10.28 -19.63 -15.22
CA THR A 262 10.33 -20.69 -16.24
C THR A 262 11.01 -21.95 -15.69
N PRO A 263 10.34 -23.12 -15.68
CA PRO A 263 10.98 -24.35 -15.25
C PRO A 263 12.09 -24.76 -16.23
N TYR A 264 13.19 -25.29 -15.69
CA TYR A 264 14.21 -25.91 -16.52
C TYR A 264 13.74 -27.31 -16.91
N VAL A 265 13.52 -27.51 -18.21
CA VAL A 265 13.00 -28.76 -18.80
C VAL A 265 13.90 -29.31 -19.91
N GLY A 266 15.13 -28.78 -20.05
CA GLY A 266 16.03 -29.07 -21.18
C GLY A 266 16.42 -30.55 -21.31
N ASP A 267 16.48 -31.27 -20.19
CA ASP A 267 16.89 -32.68 -20.15
C ASP A 267 15.69 -33.66 -20.19
N LEU A 268 14.46 -33.16 -20.34
CA LEU A 268 13.25 -33.98 -20.31
C LEU A 268 12.81 -34.43 -21.71
N PRO A 269 12.08 -35.56 -21.80
CA PRO A 269 11.37 -35.91 -23.03
C PRO A 269 10.48 -34.76 -23.50
N ARG A 270 10.44 -34.49 -24.82
CA ARG A 270 9.72 -33.35 -25.40
C ARG A 270 8.25 -33.24 -24.94
N HIS A 271 7.58 -34.37 -24.76
CA HIS A 271 6.18 -34.39 -24.31
C HIS A 271 6.03 -33.90 -22.86
N GLU A 272 6.94 -34.30 -21.96
CA GLU A 272 6.96 -33.80 -20.57
C GLU A 272 7.38 -32.33 -20.52
N ALA A 273 8.41 -31.95 -21.29
CA ALA A 273 8.90 -30.58 -21.34
C ALA A 273 7.78 -29.61 -21.75
N VAL A 274 7.05 -29.92 -22.84
CA VAL A 274 5.91 -29.11 -23.30
C VAL A 274 4.79 -29.09 -22.27
N ALA A 275 4.42 -30.24 -21.70
CA ALA A 275 3.35 -30.32 -20.70
C ALA A 275 3.66 -29.47 -19.45
N ILE A 276 4.89 -29.56 -18.93
CA ILE A 276 5.33 -28.81 -17.75
C ILE A 276 5.42 -27.31 -18.05
N THR A 277 5.95 -26.92 -19.22
CA THR A 277 6.01 -25.50 -19.62
C THR A 277 4.63 -24.88 -19.74
N VAL A 278 3.72 -25.50 -20.50
CA VAL A 278 2.34 -24.99 -20.66
C VAL A 278 1.62 -24.93 -19.31
N ALA A 279 1.73 -26.00 -18.50
CA ALA A 279 1.10 -26.02 -17.20
C ALA A 279 1.65 -24.95 -16.25
N SER A 280 2.95 -24.64 -16.35
CA SER A 280 3.59 -23.59 -15.55
C SER A 280 3.17 -22.19 -16.01
N GLU A 281 3.01 -21.95 -17.31
CA GLU A 281 2.52 -20.67 -17.83
C GLU A 281 1.08 -20.39 -17.37
N ASP A 282 0.18 -21.36 -17.51
CA ASP A 282 -1.22 -21.24 -17.08
C ASP A 282 -1.33 -21.09 -15.56
N SER A 283 -0.54 -21.87 -14.81
CA SER A 283 -0.48 -21.76 -13.34
C SER A 283 0.06 -20.40 -12.90
N SER A 284 1.06 -19.86 -13.61
CA SER A 284 1.61 -18.53 -13.34
C SER A 284 0.58 -17.43 -13.58
N GLN A 285 -0.17 -17.52 -14.68
CA GLN A 285 -1.25 -16.58 -14.97
C GLN A 285 -2.35 -16.63 -13.92
N GLN A 286 -2.78 -17.82 -13.49
CA GLN A 286 -3.80 -17.96 -12.46
C GLN A 286 -3.32 -17.43 -11.10
N ALA A 287 -2.08 -17.74 -10.72
CA ALA A 287 -1.47 -17.24 -9.49
C ALA A 287 -1.36 -15.71 -9.49
N PHE A 288 -0.93 -15.11 -10.60
CA PHE A 288 -0.88 -13.66 -10.78
C PHE A 288 -2.26 -13.01 -10.64
N ARG A 289 -3.30 -13.58 -11.28
CA ARG A 289 -4.69 -13.10 -11.16
C ARG A 289 -5.18 -13.13 -9.71
N VAL A 290 -4.90 -14.20 -8.96
CA VAL A 290 -5.27 -14.28 -7.55
C VAL A 290 -4.54 -13.21 -6.74
N GLY A 291 -3.22 -13.05 -6.93
CA GLY A 291 -2.43 -12.05 -6.22
C GLY A 291 -2.91 -10.62 -6.46
N ILE A 292 -3.11 -10.25 -7.72
CA ILE A 292 -3.63 -8.92 -8.12
C ILE A 292 -5.08 -8.73 -7.68
N GLY A 293 -5.92 -9.77 -7.75
CA GLY A 293 -7.30 -9.71 -7.29
C GLY A 293 -7.40 -9.41 -5.79
N VAL A 294 -6.58 -10.09 -4.98
CA VAL A 294 -6.51 -9.84 -3.53
C VAL A 294 -5.93 -8.46 -3.22
N ALA A 295 -4.87 -8.03 -3.94
CA ALA A 295 -4.33 -6.69 -3.79
C ALA A 295 -5.36 -5.60 -4.13
N GLY A 296 -6.08 -5.75 -5.25
CA GLY A 296 -7.15 -4.85 -5.67
C GLY A 296 -8.30 -4.81 -4.67
N ALA A 297 -8.73 -5.97 -4.17
CA ALA A 297 -9.75 -6.06 -3.13
C ALA A 297 -9.33 -5.38 -1.82
N LEU A 298 -8.07 -5.56 -1.40
CA LEU A 298 -7.50 -4.88 -0.23
C LEU A 298 -7.59 -3.36 -0.38
N VAL A 299 -7.20 -2.81 -1.53
CA VAL A 299 -7.27 -1.36 -1.80
C VAL A 299 -8.72 -0.87 -1.84
N ILE A 300 -9.63 -1.62 -2.46
CA ILE A 300 -11.07 -1.30 -2.50
C ILE A 300 -11.64 -1.25 -1.08
N ILE A 301 -11.35 -2.26 -0.26
CA ILE A 301 -11.77 -2.30 1.15
C ILE A 301 -11.21 -1.09 1.90
N GLY A 302 -9.95 -0.72 1.68
CA GLY A 302 -9.35 0.50 2.20
C GLY A 302 -10.15 1.75 1.83
N GLY A 303 -10.56 1.89 0.57
CA GLY A 303 -11.41 2.99 0.10
C GLY A 303 -12.81 2.99 0.71
N LEU A 304 -13.44 1.83 0.88
CA LEU A 304 -14.73 1.73 1.56
C LEU A 304 -14.62 2.15 3.04
N ILE A 305 -13.55 1.72 3.72
CA ILE A 305 -13.24 2.14 5.09
C ILE A 305 -12.99 3.65 5.13
N GLY A 306 -12.23 4.22 4.19
CA GLY A 306 -12.01 5.66 4.07
C GLY A 306 -13.33 6.43 3.87
N ALA A 307 -14.17 5.96 2.95
CA ALA A 307 -15.47 6.57 2.63
C ALA A 307 -16.44 6.61 3.82
N VAL A 308 -16.44 5.58 4.65
CA VAL A 308 -17.31 5.48 5.85
C VAL A 308 -16.66 6.10 7.08
N GLY A 309 -15.35 5.94 7.21
CA GLY A 309 -14.57 6.25 8.39
C GLY A 309 -14.14 7.71 8.47
N ILE A 310 -13.70 8.31 7.36
CA ILE A 310 -13.17 9.68 7.35
C ILE A 310 -14.30 10.70 7.50
N ARG A 311 -14.09 11.67 8.39
CA ARG A 311 -14.98 12.82 8.56
C ARG A 311 -14.29 14.07 8.02
N ASN A 312 -14.97 14.81 7.16
CA ASN A 312 -14.47 16.11 6.72
C ASN A 312 -14.37 17.04 7.95
N PRO A 313 -13.20 17.64 8.21
CA PRO A 313 -13.05 18.57 9.32
C PRO A 313 -13.95 19.78 9.08
N ARG A 314 -14.73 20.18 10.09
CA ARG A 314 -15.49 21.42 10.06
C ARG A 314 -14.51 22.58 10.24
N ARG A 315 -14.17 23.26 9.16
CA ARG A 315 -13.28 24.42 9.21
C ARG A 315 -14.02 25.58 9.90
N THR A 316 -13.73 25.84 11.17
CA THR A 316 -14.17 27.05 11.88
C THR A 316 -13.28 28.21 11.46
N VAL A 317 -13.64 28.87 10.37
CA VAL A 317 -12.98 30.10 9.93
C VAL A 317 -13.51 31.24 10.80
N ARG A 318 -12.62 31.99 11.48
CA ARG A 318 -13.05 33.22 12.17
C ARG A 318 -13.62 34.16 11.11
N ALA A 319 -14.78 34.76 11.34
CA ALA A 319 -15.46 35.62 10.37
C ALA A 319 -14.52 36.65 9.71
N ARG A 320 -13.57 37.20 10.48
CA ARG A 320 -12.52 38.12 10.02
C ARG A 320 -11.53 37.61 8.97
N GLN A 321 -11.44 36.29 8.79
CA GLN A 321 -10.59 35.63 7.80
C GLN A 321 -11.38 35.18 6.56
N CYS A 322 -12.70 35.38 6.54
CA CYS A 322 -13.53 35.18 5.35
C CYS A 322 -13.41 36.39 4.40
N PRO A 323 -13.70 36.24 3.10
CA PRO A 323 -13.94 37.39 2.21
C PRO A 323 -15.03 38.29 2.83
N GLY A 324 -14.75 39.59 3.00
CA GLY A 324 -15.63 40.53 3.72
C GLY A 324 -15.44 40.56 5.25
N GLY A 325 -14.62 39.67 5.81
CA GLY A 325 -14.34 39.57 7.24
C GLY A 325 -13.67 40.79 7.85
N GLN A 326 -13.07 41.64 7.04
CA GLN A 326 -12.52 42.94 7.47
C GLN A 326 -13.59 43.87 8.05
N LEU A 327 -14.87 43.62 7.75
CA LEU A 327 -16.04 44.31 8.31
C LEU A 327 -16.63 43.59 9.53
N ALA A 328 -16.07 42.45 9.95
CA ALA A 328 -16.57 41.71 11.11
C ALA A 328 -16.33 42.51 12.40
N GLY A 329 -17.41 43.06 12.97
CA GLY A 329 -17.37 43.95 14.13
C GLY A 329 -17.37 45.45 13.78
N ALA A 330 -17.46 45.82 12.50
CA ALA A 330 -17.65 47.20 12.08
C ALA A 330 -19.11 47.66 12.30
N PRO A 331 -19.36 48.94 12.62
CA PRO A 331 -20.72 49.52 12.66
C PRO A 331 -21.42 49.36 11.30
N LEU A 332 -22.76 49.19 11.30
CA LEU A 332 -23.57 48.96 10.09
C LEU A 332 -23.33 50.04 9.00
N ASP A 333 -23.09 51.27 9.42
CA ASP A 333 -22.81 52.42 8.55
C ASP A 333 -21.50 52.25 7.76
N ALA A 334 -20.47 51.64 8.38
CA ALA A 334 -19.18 51.40 7.75
C ALA A 334 -19.18 50.17 6.82
N ALA A 335 -20.17 49.28 6.96
CA ALA A 335 -20.36 48.12 6.10
C ALA A 335 -21.18 48.43 4.84
N GLY A 336 -21.68 49.66 4.67
CA GLY A 336 -22.48 50.07 3.51
C GLY A 336 -23.88 49.46 3.45
N VAL A 337 -24.39 48.92 4.56
CA VAL A 337 -25.72 48.33 4.66
C VAL A 337 -26.71 49.43 5.06
N HIS A 338 -27.28 50.12 4.08
CA HIS A 338 -28.38 51.05 4.34
C HIS A 338 -29.64 50.24 4.66
N THR A 339 -30.01 50.20 5.94
CA THR A 339 -31.34 49.73 6.34
C THR A 339 -32.35 50.77 5.86
N SER A 340 -33.05 50.48 4.77
CA SER A 340 -34.27 51.20 4.42
C SER A 340 -35.26 51.05 5.57
N GLN A 341 -35.48 52.12 6.33
CA GLN A 341 -36.53 52.18 7.35
C GLN A 341 -37.88 51.86 6.68
N PRO A 342 -38.66 50.89 7.19
CA PRO A 342 -40.05 50.78 6.79
C PRO A 342 -40.82 51.96 7.38
N ALA A 343 -41.55 52.66 6.51
CA ALA A 343 -42.46 53.74 6.85
C ALA A 343 -43.65 53.24 7.68
#